data_AF-A0A2E8KD87-F1
#
_entry.id   AF-A0A2E8KD87-F1
#
_cell.length_a   1.000
_cell.length_b   1.000
_cell.length_c   1.000
_cell.angle_alpha   90.00
_cell.angle_beta   90.00
_cell.angle_gamma   90.00
#
_symmetry.space_group_name_H-M   'P 1'
#
loop_
_entity.id
_entity.type
_entity.pdbx_description
1 polymer ?
#
loop_
_entity_poly.entity_id
_entity_poly.type
_entity_poly.pdbx_seq_one_letter_code
_entity_poly.pdbx_strand_id
1 'polypeptide(L)'
;MTHWESRAERTSWNAHRIRERMISEVNGRLNANMSFIKTLISLLPLLGLLGTVTGMVQVFEAMTYSGGNARSMAAGVSMATIPTMSGMVATLSGVLANTYISSMVATESDYLEDTLTMDH
;
A
#
# COMPACT_ATOMS: atom_id res chain seq x y z
N MET A 1 17.15 12.41 19.58
CA MET A 1 17.88 11.58 20.56
C MET A 1 18.33 12.35 21.81
N THR A 2 18.83 13.59 21.70
CA THR A 2 19.51 14.34 22.79
C THR A 2 18.70 14.63 24.06
N HIS A 3 17.37 14.52 24.06
CA HIS A 3 16.54 14.84 25.23
C HIS A 3 16.24 13.64 26.15
N TRP A 4 16.40 12.41 25.66
CA TRP A 4 16.24 11.19 26.47
C TRP A 4 17.55 10.83 27.19
N GLU A 5 18.66 10.91 26.45
CA GLU A 5 20.02 10.72 26.95
C GLU A 5 20.48 11.81 27.94
N SER A 6 19.78 12.94 28.01
CA SER A 6 20.06 14.01 28.98
C SER A 6 19.26 13.87 30.29
N ARG A 7 18.37 12.87 30.42
CA ARG A 7 17.57 12.70 31.65
C ARG A 7 18.38 11.99 32.74
N ALA A 8 18.34 12.55 33.95
CA ALA A 8 19.02 12.01 35.13
C ALA A 8 18.30 10.80 35.77
N GLU A 9 17.00 10.61 35.49
CA GLU A 9 16.20 9.50 35.98
C GLU A 9 15.45 8.83 34.82
N ARG A 10 15.70 7.54 34.60
CA ARG A 10 15.10 6.72 33.52
C ARG A 10 14.37 5.47 34.02
N THR A 11 14.51 5.16 35.30
CA THR A 11 13.98 3.95 35.92
C THR A 11 12.60 4.14 36.55
N SER A 12 12.16 5.39 36.76
CA SER A 12 10.84 5.64 37.37
C SER A 12 9.69 5.21 36.47
N TRP A 13 8.54 4.92 37.10
CA TRP A 13 7.31 4.56 36.40
C TRP A 13 6.87 5.62 35.37
N ASN A 14 7.08 6.90 35.71
CA ASN A 14 6.79 8.01 34.81
C ASN A 14 7.75 8.04 33.60
N ALA A 15 9.04 7.73 33.80
CA ALA A 15 9.99 7.62 32.70
C ALA A 15 9.60 6.51 31.71
N HIS A 16 9.18 5.34 32.21
CA HIS A 16 8.66 4.25 31.37
C HIS A 16 7.43 4.67 30.56
N ARG A 17 6.45 5.34 31.19
CA ARG A 17 5.24 5.86 30.52
C ARG A 17 5.56 6.87 29.43
N ILE A 18 6.54 7.74 29.65
CA ILE A 18 6.99 8.72 28.65
C ILE A 18 7.71 8.02 27.50
N ARG A 19 8.53 7.00 27.77
CA ARG A 19 9.18 6.15 26.74
C ARG A 19 8.16 5.45 25.85
N GLU A 20 7.20 4.74 26.45
CA GLU A 20 6.12 4.05 25.72
C GLU A 20 5.37 5.01 24.78
N ARG A 21 5.08 6.22 25.27
CA ARG A 21 4.43 7.26 24.47
C ARG A 21 5.31 7.71 23.29
N MET A 22 6.61 7.91 23.50
CA MET A 22 7.55 8.30 22.43
C MET A 22 7.67 7.22 21.36
N ILE A 23 7.79 5.95 21.74
CA ILE A 23 7.83 4.82 20.80
C ILE A 23 6.53 4.74 20.01
N SER A 24 5.38 4.85 20.68
CA SER A 24 4.07 4.85 20.03
C SER A 24 3.90 6.01 19.05
N GLU A 25 4.38 7.21 19.38
CA GLU A 25 4.30 8.37 18.51
C GLU A 25 5.18 8.22 17.25
N VAL A 26 6.40 7.69 17.40
CA VAL A 26 7.30 7.42 16.27
C VAL A 26 6.72 6.32 15.39
N ASN A 27 6.24 5.22 15.97
CA ASN A 27 5.60 4.14 15.22
C ASN A 27 4.32 4.59 14.52
N GLY A 28 3.53 5.48 15.15
CA GLY A 28 2.37 6.09 14.52
C GLY A 28 2.75 6.90 13.28
N ARG A 29 3.83 7.69 13.35
CA ARG A 29 4.33 8.48 12.20
C ARG A 29 4.90 7.61 11.08
N LEU A 30 5.65 6.56 11.42
CA LEU A 30 6.20 5.60 10.46
C LEU A 30 5.09 4.83 9.71
N ASN A 31 4.01 4.47 10.40
CA ASN A 31 2.90 3.71 9.83
C ASN A 31 1.84 4.57 9.13
N ALA A 32 1.80 5.89 9.38
CA ALA A 32 0.76 6.78 8.85
C ALA A 32 0.63 6.71 7.31
N ASN A 33 1.76 6.71 6.60
CA ASN A 33 1.78 6.66 5.13
C ASN A 33 1.57 5.24 4.57
N MET A 34 1.89 4.20 5.36
CA MET A 34 1.74 2.80 4.92
C MET A 34 0.27 2.41 4.74
N SER A 35 -0.62 2.91 5.60
CA SER A 35 -2.06 2.67 5.47
C SER A 35 -2.60 3.22 4.15
N PHE A 36 -2.17 4.42 3.76
CA PHE A 36 -2.56 5.06 2.50
C PHE A 36 -2.03 4.31 1.26
N ILE A 37 -0.80 3.81 1.31
CA ILE A 37 -0.23 3.01 0.21
C ILE A 37 -1.03 1.71 0.03
N LYS A 38 -1.37 1.03 1.13
CA LYS A 38 -2.18 -0.20 1.11
C LYS A 38 -3.56 0.02 0.50
N THR A 39 -4.23 1.12 0.83
CA THR A 39 -5.53 1.44 0.24
C THR A 39 -5.40 1.70 -1.26
N LEU A 40 -4.41 2.46 -1.71
CA LEU A 40 -4.16 2.66 -3.14
C LEU A 40 -3.93 1.35 -3.89
N ILE A 41 -3.13 0.44 -3.34
CA ILE A 41 -2.87 -0.87 -3.94
C ILE A 41 -4.18 -1.67 -4.06
N SER A 42 -5.04 -1.62 -3.04
CA SER A 42 -6.34 -2.32 -3.07
C SER A 42 -7.33 -1.74 -4.10
N LEU A 43 -7.13 -0.51 -4.56
CA LEU A 43 -7.96 0.13 -5.58
C LEU A 43 -7.55 -0.25 -7.01
N LEU A 44 -6.28 -0.63 -7.23
CA LEU A 44 -5.76 -0.98 -8.56
C LEU A 44 -6.55 -2.10 -9.28
N PRO A 45 -7.00 -3.19 -8.63
CA PRO A 45 -7.84 -4.20 -9.28
C PRO A 45 -9.20 -3.64 -9.69
N LEU A 46 -9.79 -2.76 -8.87
CA LEU A 46 -11.09 -2.15 -9.13
C LEU A 46 -11.01 -1.22 -10.35
N LEU A 47 -9.90 -0.50 -10.51
CA LEU A 47 -9.62 0.29 -11.72
C LEU A 47 -9.48 -0.60 -12.97
N GLY A 48 -8.83 -1.76 -12.85
CA GLY A 48 -8.77 -2.75 -13.94
C GLY A 48 -10.16 -3.24 -14.34
N LEU A 49 -11.03 -3.50 -13.35
CA LEU A 49 -12.42 -3.89 -13.54
C LEU A 49 -13.23 -2.78 -14.24
N LEU A 50 -13.06 -1.52 -13.85
CA LEU A 50 -13.64 -0.36 -14.56
C LEU A 50 -13.19 -0.32 -16.04
N GLY A 51 -11.91 -0.61 -16.29
CA GLY A 51 -11.36 -0.73 -17.65
C GLY A 51 -12.05 -1.81 -18.49
N THR A 52 -12.45 -2.92 -17.88
CA THR A 52 -13.22 -3.96 -18.59
C THR A 52 -14.60 -3.48 -19.00
N VAL A 53 -15.28 -2.73 -18.13
CA VAL A 53 -16.64 -2.24 -18.37
C VAL A 53 -16.61 -1.21 -19.50
N THR A 54 -15.67 -0.26 -19.42
CA THR A 54 -15.47 0.75 -20.47
C THR A 54 -15.04 0.13 -21.79
N GLY A 55 -14.19 -0.90 -21.77
CA GLY A 55 -13.83 -1.69 -22.95
C GLY A 55 -15.04 -2.34 -23.60
N MET A 56 -15.89 -3.02 -22.81
CA MET A 56 -17.11 -3.65 -23.31
C MET A 56 -18.11 -2.65 -23.91
N VAL A 57 -18.24 -1.46 -23.33
CA VAL A 57 -19.08 -0.38 -23.91
C VAL A 57 -18.60 -0.01 -25.32
N GLN A 58 -17.29 0.15 -25.53
CA GLN A 58 -16.73 0.43 -26.86
C GLN A 58 -17.02 -0.70 -27.87
N VAL A 59 -17.03 -1.96 -27.42
CA VAL A 59 -17.40 -3.10 -28.29
C VAL A 59 -18.85 -2.99 -28.74
N PHE A 60 -19.77 -2.66 -27.83
CA PHE A 60 -21.19 -2.48 -28.15
C PHE A 60 -21.41 -1.32 -29.14
N GLU A 61 -20.73 -0.20 -28.95
CA GLU A 61 -20.78 0.91 -29.90
C GLU A 61 -20.23 0.51 -31.28
N ALA A 62 -19.07 -0.15 -31.33
CA ALA A 62 -18.46 -0.61 -32.57
C ALA A 62 -19.33 -1.63 -33.33
N MET A 63 -20.04 -2.51 -32.62
CA MET A 63 -21.00 -3.45 -33.23
C MET A 63 -22.16 -2.72 -33.90
N THR A 64 -22.66 -1.65 -33.28
CA THR A 64 -23.77 -0.85 -33.79
C THR A 64 -23.38 -0.13 -35.09
N TYR A 65 -22.14 0.35 -35.19
CA TYR A 65 -21.64 1.04 -36.39
C TYR A 65 -21.13 0.11 -37.51
N SER A 66 -20.52 -1.04 -37.17
CA SER A 66 -19.82 -1.92 -38.13
C SER A 66 -20.62 -3.16 -38.58
N GLY A 67 -21.85 -3.35 -38.08
CA GLY A 67 -22.75 -4.41 -38.56
C GLY A 67 -22.43 -5.82 -38.04
N GLY A 68 -21.92 -5.94 -36.80
CA GLY A 68 -21.91 -7.23 -36.08
C GLY A 68 -21.02 -8.34 -36.67
N ASN A 69 -19.79 -8.02 -37.10
CA ASN A 69 -18.84 -9.06 -37.52
C ASN A 69 -18.25 -9.80 -36.31
N ALA A 70 -18.29 -11.14 -36.30
CA ALA A 70 -17.80 -11.99 -35.20
C ALA A 70 -16.34 -11.70 -34.82
N ARG A 71 -15.52 -11.25 -35.79
CA ARG A 71 -14.13 -10.82 -35.55
C ARG A 71 -14.04 -9.57 -34.68
N SER A 72 -14.92 -8.59 -34.88
CA SER A 72 -14.96 -7.35 -34.10
C SER A 72 -15.40 -7.62 -32.66
N MET A 73 -16.33 -8.55 -32.47
CA MET A 73 -16.75 -9.01 -31.13
C MET A 73 -15.60 -9.68 -30.39
N ALA A 74 -14.91 -10.62 -31.03
CA ALA A 74 -13.78 -11.33 -30.43
C ALA A 74 -12.62 -10.37 -30.06
N ALA A 75 -12.30 -9.42 -30.95
CA ALA A 75 -11.31 -8.40 -30.68
C ALA A 75 -11.70 -7.49 -29.51
N GLY A 76 -12.98 -7.11 -29.43
CA GLY A 76 -13.51 -6.28 -28.35
C GLY A 76 -13.45 -6.96 -26.98
N VAL A 77 -13.82 -8.23 -26.91
CA VAL A 77 -13.72 -9.01 -25.66
C VAL A 77 -12.26 -9.13 -25.23
N SER A 78 -11.34 -9.38 -26.16
CA SER A 78 -9.90 -9.42 -25.85
C SER A 78 -9.36 -8.07 -25.38
N MET A 79 -9.85 -6.96 -25.91
CA MET A 79 -9.45 -5.62 -25.44
C MET A 79 -9.93 -5.37 -24.01
N ALA A 80 -11.11 -5.88 -23.64
CA ALA A 80 -11.64 -5.74 -22.29
C ALA A 80 -10.88 -6.55 -21.22
N THR A 81 -10.09 -7.57 -21.58
CA THR A 81 -9.31 -8.36 -20.60
C THR A 81 -7.95 -7.75 -20.25
N ILE A 82 -7.39 -6.92 -21.14
CA ILE A 82 -6.07 -6.29 -20.94
C ILE A 82 -6.06 -5.39 -19.68
N PRO A 83 -7.07 -4.52 -19.44
CA PRO A 83 -7.14 -3.71 -18.23
C PRO A 83 -7.13 -4.56 -16.95
N THR A 84 -7.85 -5.68 -16.91
CA THR A 84 -7.89 -6.57 -15.75
C THR A 84 -6.51 -7.16 -15.45
N MET A 85 -5.84 -7.68 -16.49
CA MET A 85 -4.51 -8.26 -16.34
C MET A 85 -3.52 -7.20 -15.86
N SER A 86 -3.55 -6.00 -16.44
CA SER A 86 -2.69 -4.88 -16.02
C SER A 86 -2.95 -4.45 -14.57
N GLY A 87 -4.22 -4.38 -14.14
CA GLY A 87 -4.60 -4.02 -12.78
C GLY A 87 -4.14 -5.05 -11.76
N MET A 88 -4.25 -6.36 -12.09
CA MET A 88 -3.74 -7.43 -11.23
C MET A 88 -2.21 -7.41 -11.12
N VAL A 89 -1.50 -7.23 -12.24
CA VAL A 89 -0.02 -7.14 -12.24
C VAL A 89 0.47 -5.94 -11.43
N ALA A 90 -0.18 -4.78 -11.58
CA ALA A 90 0.12 -3.59 -10.80
C ALA A 90 -0.13 -3.81 -9.30
N THR A 91 -1.24 -4.48 -8.96
CA THR A 91 -1.56 -4.82 -7.56
C THR A 91 -0.53 -5.76 -6.95
N LEU A 92 -0.18 -6.84 -7.65
CA LEU A 92 0.84 -7.81 -7.18
C LEU A 92 2.17 -7.11 -6.92
N SER A 93 2.61 -6.28 -7.87
CA SER A 93 3.85 -5.51 -7.74
C SER A 93 3.78 -4.52 -6.56
N GLY A 94 2.64 -3.85 -6.39
CA GLY A 94 2.40 -2.94 -5.27
C GLY A 94 2.42 -3.65 -3.91
N VAL A 95 1.80 -4.82 -3.80
CA VAL A 95 1.81 -5.63 -2.56
C VAL A 95 3.23 -6.08 -2.20
N LEU A 96 4.03 -6.50 -3.19
CA LEU A 96 5.44 -6.87 -2.96
C LEU A 96 6.24 -5.67 -2.46
N ALA A 97 6.11 -4.51 -3.10
CA ALA A 97 6.76 -3.28 -2.67
C ALA A 97 6.32 -2.86 -1.27
N ASN A 98 5.03 -2.90 -0.97
CA ASN A 98 4.50 -2.56 0.34
C ASN A 98 5.05 -3.52 1.43
N THR A 99 5.13 -4.81 1.14
CA THR A 99 5.68 -5.81 2.07
C THR A 99 7.15 -5.52 2.37
N TYR A 100 7.94 -5.22 1.33
CA TYR A 100 9.35 -4.85 1.50
C TYR A 100 9.52 -3.61 2.38
N ILE A 101 8.79 -2.53 2.08
CA ILE A 101 8.87 -1.29 2.85
C ILE A 101 8.35 -1.49 4.29
N SER A 102 7.27 -2.26 4.48
CA SER A 102 6.74 -2.58 5.81
C SER A 102 7.76 -3.36 6.65
N SER A 103 8.50 -4.29 6.03
CA SER A 103 9.56 -5.03 6.72
C SER A 103 10.72 -4.12 7.14
N MET A 104 11.11 -3.17 6.30
CA MET A 104 12.14 -2.19 6.61
C MET A 104 11.71 -1.28 7.78
N VAL A 105 10.46 -0.81 7.78
CA VAL A 105 9.91 -0.02 8.89
C VAL A 105 9.85 -0.81 10.19
N ALA A 106 9.50 -2.10 10.13
CA ALA A 106 9.49 -2.96 11.32
C ALA A 106 10.91 -3.09 11.92
N THR A 107 11.91 -3.35 11.09
CA THR A 107 13.31 -3.41 11.56
C THR A 107 13.80 -2.09 12.16
N GLU A 108 13.43 -0.94 11.58
CA GLU A 108 13.80 0.37 12.13
C GLU A 108 13.07 0.67 13.45
N SER A 109 11.80 0.28 13.56
CA SER A 109 11.05 0.36 14.83
C SER A 109 11.73 -0.47 15.92
N ASP A 110 12.13 -1.69 15.61
CA ASP A 110 12.82 -2.58 16.56
C ASP A 110 14.18 -1.98 16.98
N TYR A 111 14.94 -1.42 16.05
CA TYR A 111 16.21 -0.74 16.35
C TYR A 111 16.02 0.48 17.26
N LEU A 112 14.98 1.27 17.03
CA LEU A 112 14.62 2.41 17.88
C LEU A 112 14.22 1.97 19.29
N GLU A 113 13.45 0.88 19.40
CA GLU A 113 13.07 0.29 20.67
C GLU A 113 14.30 -0.15 21.46
N ASP A 114 15.21 -0.90 20.82
CA ASP A 114 16.46 -1.39 21.41
C ASP A 114 17.36 -0.24 21.87
N THR A 115 17.58 0.78 21.03
CA THR A 115 18.41 1.94 21.35
C THR A 115 17.88 2.72 22.57
N LEU A 116 16.54 2.78 22.73
CA LEU A 116 15.89 3.40 23.89
C LEU A 116 15.96 2.53 25.17
N THR A 117 16.38 1.27 25.08
CA THR A 117 16.53 0.33 26.21
C THR A 117 17.97 0.12 26.67
N MET A 118 18.97 0.61 25.91
CA MET A 118 20.39 0.51 26.27
C MET A 118 20.78 1.50 27.39
N ASP A 119 20.11 1.40 28.54
CA ASP A 119 20.68 1.82 29.82
C ASP A 119 21.27 0.55 30.49
N HIS A 120 22.54 0.25 30.19
CA HIS A 120 23.41 -0.53 31.05
C HIS A 120 24.24 0.41 31.92
#